data_AF-A0A354JU30-F1
#
_entry.id   AF-A0A354JU30-F1
#
_cell.length_a   1.000
_cell.length_b   1.000
_cell.length_c   1.000
_cell.angle_alpha   90.00
_cell.angle_beta   90.00
_cell.angle_gamma   90.00
#
_symmetry.space_group_name_H-M   'P 1'
#
loop_
_entity.id
_entity.type
_entity.pdbx_description
1 polymer ?
#
loop_
_entity_poly.entity_id
_entity_poly.type
_entity_poly.pdbx_seq_one_letter_code
_entity_poly.pdbx_strand_id
1 'polypeptide(L)'
;MSDALISKLLKVLTWLIMGVSVVMTILFYSNNMTEEPFIIWAYILFALAALLALAFPVYFFIKSPKKAIKALIGIVGMAVVLLIGYLLSDATPIVAPQNNPDFSNPTVLILTDTGIIATYILFGVSVLILLYTGVRGAFRK
;
A
#
# COMPACT_ATOMS: atom_id res chain seq x y z
N MET A 1 10.83 -27.81 6.90
CA MET A 1 10.71 -27.15 8.22
C MET A 1 9.27 -26.67 8.33
N SER A 2 8.45 -27.33 9.14
CA SER A 2 6.98 -27.27 9.10
C SER A 2 6.43 -25.86 9.33
N ASP A 3 5.57 -25.38 8.42
CA ASP A 3 4.91 -24.06 8.50
C ASP A 3 4.18 -23.82 9.84
N ALA A 4 3.80 -24.90 10.53
CA ALA A 4 3.27 -24.87 11.89
C ALA A 4 4.24 -24.26 12.91
N LEU A 5 5.55 -24.54 12.83
CA LEU A 5 6.54 -23.99 13.76
C LEU A 5 6.82 -22.51 13.48
N ILE A 6 6.87 -22.13 12.20
CA ILE A 6 7.10 -20.73 11.80
C ILE A 6 5.90 -19.85 12.20
N SER A 7 4.67 -20.32 11.97
CA SER A 7 3.47 -19.59 12.38
C SER A 7 3.33 -19.48 13.90
N LYS A 8 3.70 -20.52 14.65
CA LYS A 8 3.73 -20.47 16.12
C LYS A 8 4.78 -19.47 16.61
N LEU A 9 5.98 -19.50 16.03
CA LEU A 9 7.07 -18.58 16.34
C LEU A 9 6.67 -17.12 16.06
N LEU A 10 6.08 -16.85 14.90
CA LEU A 10 5.60 -15.51 14.55
C LEU A 10 4.51 -15.02 15.52
N LYS A 11 3.54 -15.86 15.86
CA LYS A 11 2.49 -15.50 16.83
C LYS A 11 3.08 -15.19 18.21
N VAL A 12 4.01 -16.01 18.70
CA VAL A 12 4.67 -15.78 19.99
C VAL A 12 5.47 -14.48 19.97
N LEU A 13 6.23 -14.23 18.90
CA LEU A 13 6.98 -12.98 18.71
C LEU A 13 6.03 -11.76 18.72
N THR A 14 4.93 -11.81 17.96
CA THR A 14 3.95 -10.72 17.93
C THR A 14 3.34 -10.48 19.30
N TRP A 15 2.94 -11.53 20.00
CA TRP A 15 2.34 -11.39 21.33
C TRP A 15 3.33 -10.84 22.36
N LEU A 16 4.60 -11.21 22.25
CA LEU A 16 5.68 -10.69 23.08
C LEU A 16 5.87 -9.18 22.85
N ILE A 17 5.99 -8.75 21.59
CA ILE A 17 6.14 -7.33 21.23
C ILE A 17 4.94 -6.50 21.73
N MET A 18 3.73 -7.04 21.57
CA MET A 18 2.50 -6.41 22.06
C MET A 18 2.50 -6.33 23.60
N GLY A 19 2.90 -7.41 24.28
CA GLY A 19 2.97 -7.45 25.74
C GLY A 19 3.93 -6.39 26.30
N VAL A 20 5.13 -6.27 25.73
CA VAL A 20 6.10 -5.23 26.15
C VAL A 20 5.54 -3.83 25.92
N SER A 21 4.90 -3.60 24.77
CA SER A 21 4.28 -2.30 24.46
C SER A 21 3.17 -1.93 25.44
N VAL A 22 2.33 -2.88 25.84
CA VAL A 22 1.26 -2.67 26.82
C VAL A 22 1.82 -2.40 28.22
N VAL A 23 2.88 -3.10 28.63
CA VAL A 23 3.53 -2.83 29.92
C VAL A 23 4.13 -1.42 29.94
N MET A 24 4.82 -1.03 28.86
CA MET A 24 5.42 0.31 28.75
C MET A 24 4.35 1.42 28.79
N THR A 25 3.21 1.25 28.12
CA THR A 25 2.13 2.25 28.17
C THR A 25 1.52 2.38 29.56
N ILE A 26 1.34 1.27 30.29
CA ILE A 26 0.84 1.29 31.68
C ILE A 26 1.84 2.01 32.60
N LEU A 27 3.14 1.73 32.46
CA LEU A 27 4.19 2.38 33.26
C LEU A 27 4.30 3.89 32.98
N PHE A 28 4.15 4.30 31.72
CA PHE A 28 4.12 5.70 31.33
C PHE A 28 2.92 6.45 31.91
N TYR A 29 1.70 5.92 31.75
CA TYR A 29 0.48 6.56 32.29
C TYR A 29 0.41 6.58 33.82
N SER A 30 1.10 5.65 34.49
CA SER A 30 1.18 5.61 35.95
C SER A 30 2.25 6.54 36.55
N ASN A 31 2.89 7.40 35.73
CA ASN A 31 4.00 8.29 36.11
C ASN A 31 5.23 7.54 36.68
N ASN A 32 5.34 6.23 36.43
CA ASN A 32 6.48 5.42 36.85
C ASN A 32 7.64 5.42 35.83
N MET A 33 7.47 6.14 34.73
CA MET A 33 8.39 6.14 33.60
C MET A 33 8.36 7.50 32.90
N THR A 34 9.54 8.03 32.56
CA THR A 34 9.69 9.27 31.78
C THR A 34 9.42 9.02 30.30
N GLU A 35 9.39 10.08 29.49
CA GLU A 35 9.15 10.00 28.03
C GLU A 35 10.32 9.40 27.24
N GLU A 36 11.56 9.57 27.72
CA GLU A 36 12.76 9.13 26.98
C GLU A 36 12.75 7.62 26.63
N PRO A 37 12.52 6.68 27.56
CA PRO A 37 12.59 5.26 27.23
C PRO A 37 11.35 4.79 26.44
N PHE A 38 10.23 5.52 26.49
CA PHE A 38 9.06 5.26 25.64
C PHE A 38 9.35 5.61 24.17
N ILE A 39 10.01 6.75 23.94
CA ILE A 39 10.45 7.18 22.62
C ILE A 39 11.51 6.23 22.06
N ILE A 40 12.47 5.78 22.89
CA ILE A 40 13.47 4.79 22.48
C ILE A 40 12.80 3.47 22.04
N TRP A 41 11.78 3.01 22.78
CA TRP A 41 11.03 1.80 22.40
C TRP A 41 10.32 1.96 21.05
N ALA A 42 9.72 3.12 20.79
CA ALA A 42 9.10 3.42 19.50
C ALA A 42 10.13 3.40 18.34
N TYR A 43 11.32 3.95 18.54
CA TYR A 43 12.39 3.89 17.54
C TYR A 43 12.86 2.46 17.26
N ILE A 44 12.97 1.62 18.29
CA ILE A 44 13.33 0.20 18.13
C ILE A 44 12.28 -0.53 17.31
N LEU A 45 10.99 -0.34 17.62
CA LEU A 45 9.88 -0.93 16.87
C LEU A 45 9.86 -0.46 15.43
N PHE A 46 10.08 0.84 15.20
CA PHE A 46 10.12 1.41 13.86
C PHE A 46 11.29 0.86 13.04
N ALA A 47 12.50 0.78 13.62
CA ALA A 47 13.67 0.21 12.97
C ALA A 47 13.47 -1.28 12.64
N LEU A 48 12.91 -2.06 13.56
CA LEU A 48 12.57 -3.47 13.33
C LEU A 48 11.54 -3.62 12.21
N ALA A 49 10.47 -2.80 12.24
CA ALA A 49 9.45 -2.81 11.21
C ALA A 49 10.02 -2.45 9.83
N ALA A 50 10.88 -1.43 9.75
CA ALA A 50 11.55 -1.05 8.52
C ALA A 50 12.45 -2.17 7.97
N LEU A 51 13.25 -2.81 8.84
CA LEU A 51 14.07 -3.96 8.46
C LEU A 51 13.23 -5.11 7.90
N LEU A 52 12.15 -5.48 8.60
CA LEU A 52 11.26 -6.54 8.14
C LEU A 52 10.54 -6.13 6.85
N ALA A 53 10.07 -4.89 6.73
CA ALA A 53 9.40 -4.38 5.53
C ALA A 53 10.29 -4.45 4.28
N LEU A 54 11.61 -4.33 4.43
CA LEU A 54 12.57 -4.48 3.33
C LEU A 54 12.97 -5.95 3.10
N ALA A 55 13.16 -6.73 4.17
CA ALA A 55 13.59 -8.12 4.08
C ALA A 55 12.49 -9.07 3.58
N PHE A 56 11.23 -8.85 3.97
CA PHE A 56 10.10 -9.71 3.61
C PHE A 56 9.83 -9.76 2.10
N PRO A 57 9.79 -8.63 1.36
CA PRO A 57 9.63 -8.65 -0.09
C PRO A 57 10.73 -9.45 -0.78
N VAL A 58 11.99 -9.27 -0.38
CA VAL A 58 13.14 -9.99 -0.95
C VAL A 58 13.06 -11.48 -0.65
N TYR A 59 12.77 -11.85 0.59
CA TYR A 59 12.59 -13.25 0.98
C TYR A 59 11.41 -13.92 0.25
N PHE A 60 10.29 -13.21 0.10
CA PHE A 60 9.12 -13.70 -0.62
C PHE A 60 9.39 -13.85 -2.13
N PHE A 61 10.20 -12.95 -2.70
CA PHE A 61 10.65 -13.03 -4.09
C PHE A 61 11.46 -14.31 -4.36
N ILE A 62 12.37 -14.67 -3.45
CA ILE A 62 13.22 -15.86 -3.57
C ILE A 62 12.42 -17.16 -3.33
N LYS A 63 11.58 -17.20 -2.28
CA LYS A 63 10.87 -18.44 -1.90
C LYS A 63 9.66 -18.73 -2.78
N SER A 64 9.07 -17.71 -3.41
CA SER A 64 7.85 -17.87 -4.22
C SER A 64 7.87 -16.94 -5.44
N PRO A 65 8.82 -17.13 -6.37
CA PRO A 65 8.98 -16.26 -7.54
C PRO A 65 7.71 -16.18 -8.37
N LYS A 66 6.95 -17.29 -8.50
CA LYS A 66 5.68 -17.30 -9.23
C LYS A 66 4.60 -16.38 -8.63
N LYS A 67 4.56 -16.21 -7.31
CA LYS A 67 3.61 -15.29 -6.64
C LYS A 67 4.12 -13.85 -6.68
N ALA A 68 5.42 -13.67 -6.48
CA ALA A 68 6.06 -12.36 -6.55
C ALA A 68 5.96 -11.76 -7.96
N ILE A 69 6.13 -12.57 -9.01
CA ILE A 69 5.94 -12.13 -10.41
C ILE A 69 4.49 -11.65 -10.64
N LYS A 70 3.48 -12.34 -10.10
CA LYS A 70 2.08 -11.87 -10.23
C LYS A 70 1.84 -10.54 -9.52
N ALA A 71 2.43 -10.35 -8.34
CA ALA A 71 2.38 -9.07 -7.64
C ALA A 71 3.09 -7.96 -8.43
N LEU A 72 4.27 -8.27 -9.00
CA LEU A 72 5.04 -7.36 -9.84
C LEU A 72 4.28 -6.98 -11.12
N ILE A 73 3.60 -7.93 -11.76
CA ILE A 73 2.74 -7.67 -12.93
C ILE A 73 1.62 -6.70 -12.55
N GLY A 74 1.03 -6.81 -11.36
CA GLY A 74 0.04 -5.86 -10.86
C GLY A 74 0.60 -4.45 -10.72
N ILE A 75 1.80 -4.32 -10.13
CA ILE A 75 2.49 -3.02 -9.97
C ILE A 75 2.85 -2.41 -11.33
N VAL A 76 3.42 -3.20 -12.23
CA VAL A 76 3.76 -2.76 -13.59
C VAL A 76 2.50 -2.37 -14.35
N GLY A 77 1.41 -3.14 -14.23
CA GLY A 77 0.12 -2.81 -14.82
C GLY A 77 -0.40 -1.45 -14.33
N MET A 78 -0.32 -1.18 -13.03
CA MET A 78 -0.67 0.12 -12.47
C MET A 78 0.22 1.25 -12.99
N ALA A 79 1.53 1.03 -13.05
CA ALA A 79 2.48 2.01 -13.59
C ALA A 79 2.19 2.33 -15.07
N VAL A 80 1.85 1.33 -15.88
CA VAL A 80 1.44 1.51 -17.27
C VAL A 80 0.17 2.35 -17.38
N VAL A 81 -0.84 2.10 -16.53
CA VAL A 81 -2.09 2.89 -16.53
C VAL A 81 -1.81 4.35 -16.16
N LEU A 82 -0.98 4.59 -15.14
CA LEU A 82 -0.58 5.95 -14.76
C LEU A 82 0.22 6.65 -15.86
N LEU A 83 1.10 5.92 -16.56
CA LEU A 83 1.87 6.46 -17.68
C LEU A 83 0.96 6.84 -18.85
N ILE A 84 -0.02 5.99 -19.18
CA ILE A 84 -1.04 6.30 -20.19
C ILE A 84 -1.85 7.53 -19.76
N GLY A 85 -2.28 7.59 -18.50
CA GLY A 85 -2.98 8.76 -17.96
C GLY A 85 -2.16 10.04 -18.07
N TYR A 86 -0.86 9.96 -17.79
CA TYR A 86 0.07 11.10 -17.91
C TYR A 86 0.27 11.55 -19.36
N LEU A 87 0.44 10.61 -20.29
CA LEU A 87 0.57 10.94 -21.71
C LEU A 87 -0.70 11.54 -22.32
N LEU A 88 -1.87 11.19 -21.79
CA LEU A 88 -3.16 11.73 -22.22
C LEU A 88 -3.56 12.99 -21.46
N SER A 89 -2.87 13.31 -20.37
CA SER A 89 -3.22 14.46 -19.54
C SER A 89 -2.98 15.78 -20.25
N ASP A 90 -3.88 16.73 -20.03
CA ASP A 90 -3.76 18.08 -20.57
C ASP A 90 -3.43 19.11 -19.47
N ALA A 91 -2.59 20.08 -19.83
CA ALA A 91 -2.15 21.18 -18.97
C ALA A 91 -2.89 22.49 -19.26
N THR A 92 -3.95 22.45 -20.09
CA THR A 92 -4.73 23.64 -20.46
C THR A 92 -5.39 24.28 -19.23
N PRO A 93 -5.11 25.57 -18.94
CA PRO A 93 -5.69 26.26 -17.78
C PRO A 93 -7.21 26.23 -17.80
N ILE A 94 -7.80 25.89 -16.66
CA ILE A 94 -9.25 25.79 -16.51
C ILE A 94 -9.80 27.14 -16.08
N VAL A 95 -10.73 27.69 -16.86
CA VAL A 95 -11.44 28.91 -16.50
C VAL A 95 -12.55 28.55 -15.50
N ALA A 96 -12.29 28.78 -14.22
CA ALA A 96 -13.25 28.52 -13.14
C ALA A 96 -13.89 29.83 -12.61
N PRO A 97 -15.12 29.79 -12.07
CA PRO A 97 -15.76 30.96 -11.45
C PRO A 97 -15.01 31.52 -10.23
N GLN A 98 -14.11 30.71 -9.65
CA GLN A 98 -13.30 31.01 -8.48
C GLN A 98 -11.86 31.22 -8.94
N ASN A 99 -11.23 32.34 -8.56
CA ASN A 99 -9.80 32.55 -8.77
C ASN A 99 -9.00 31.66 -7.80
N ASN A 100 -8.78 30.40 -8.18
CA ASN A 100 -7.82 29.52 -7.50
C ASN A 100 -6.56 29.37 -8.39
N PRO A 101 -5.35 29.69 -7.88
CA PRO A 101 -4.10 29.54 -8.61
C PRO A 101 -3.83 28.10 -9.10
N ASP A 102 -4.42 27.09 -8.46
CA ASP A 102 -4.24 25.69 -8.85
C ASP A 102 -4.82 25.36 -10.23
N PHE A 103 -5.87 26.07 -10.68
CA PHE A 103 -6.49 25.87 -12.00
C PHE A 103 -5.65 26.41 -13.17
N SER A 104 -4.59 27.16 -12.86
CA SER A 104 -3.60 27.64 -13.84
C SER A 104 -2.23 26.97 -13.66
N ASN A 105 -2.08 26.09 -12.66
CA ASN A 105 -0.83 25.40 -12.41
C ASN A 105 -0.76 24.11 -13.25
N PRO A 106 0.14 24.03 -14.24
CA PRO A 106 0.21 22.89 -15.15
C PRO A 106 0.54 21.58 -14.43
N THR A 107 1.29 21.63 -13.32
CA THR A 107 1.64 20.43 -12.54
C THR A 107 0.42 19.85 -11.82
N VAL A 108 -0.42 20.71 -11.26
CA VAL A 108 -1.64 20.28 -10.55
C VAL A 108 -2.66 19.73 -11.55
N LEU A 109 -2.81 20.38 -12.70
CA LEU A 109 -3.68 19.94 -13.79
C LEU A 109 -3.28 18.56 -14.31
N ILE A 110 -2.02 18.39 -14.71
CA ILE A 110 -1.50 17.11 -15.24
C ILE A 110 -1.68 15.98 -14.22
N LEU A 111 -1.36 16.22 -12.94
CA LEU A 111 -1.48 15.20 -11.90
C LEU A 111 -2.94 14.80 -11.67
N THR A 112 -3.84 15.78 -11.60
CA THR A 112 -5.26 15.56 -11.36
C THR A 112 -5.89 14.83 -12.53
N ASP A 113 -5.61 15.28 -13.75
CA ASP A 113 -6.14 14.69 -14.98
C ASP A 113 -5.61 13.26 -15.18
N THR A 114 -4.30 13.03 -14.93
CA THR A 114 -3.72 11.68 -14.90
C THR A 114 -4.46 10.76 -13.92
N GLY A 115 -4.74 11.24 -12.71
CA GLY A 115 -5.46 10.47 -11.69
C GLY A 115 -6.89 10.12 -12.10
N ILE A 116 -7.60 11.09 -12.71
CA ILE A 116 -8.95 10.89 -13.24
C ILE A 116 -8.95 9.88 -14.39
N ILE A 117 -8.07 10.05 -15.39
CA ILE A 117 -7.95 9.15 -16.53
C ILE A 117 -7.59 7.73 -16.07
N ALA A 118 -6.62 7.59 -15.17
CA ALA A 118 -6.23 6.30 -14.61
C ALA A 118 -7.41 5.61 -13.92
N THR A 119 -8.21 6.36 -13.16
CA THR A 119 -9.41 5.82 -12.48
C THR A 119 -10.45 5.37 -13.49
N TYR A 120 -10.71 6.12 -14.56
CA TYR A 120 -11.64 5.71 -15.61
C TYR A 120 -11.19 4.45 -16.35
N ILE A 121 -9.90 4.33 -16.66
CA ILE A 121 -9.33 3.14 -17.29
C ILE A 121 -9.54 1.92 -16.38
N LEU A 122 -9.16 2.04 -15.09
CA LEU A 122 -9.30 0.95 -14.13
C LEU A 122 -10.76 0.56 -13.92
N PHE A 123 -11.66 1.55 -13.83
CA PHE A 123 -13.09 1.30 -13.69
C PHE A 123 -13.66 0.56 -14.89
N GLY A 124 -13.37 1.03 -16.11
CA GLY A 124 -13.80 0.39 -17.35
C GLY A 124 -13.30 -1.05 -17.47
N VAL A 125 -12.01 -1.27 -17.22
CA VAL A 125 -11.41 -2.62 -17.22
C VAL A 125 -12.06 -3.51 -16.16
N SER A 126 -12.32 -2.98 -14.97
CA SER A 126 -12.94 -3.74 -13.87
C SER A 126 -14.36 -4.19 -14.24
N VAL A 127 -15.18 -3.29 -14.80
CA VAL A 127 -16.54 -3.62 -15.26
C VAL A 127 -16.50 -4.69 -16.34
N LEU A 128 -15.60 -4.58 -17.33
CA LEU A 128 -15.45 -5.58 -18.40
C LEU A 128 -15.05 -6.96 -17.84
N ILE A 129 -14.12 -7.00 -16.89
CA ILE A 129 -13.72 -8.26 -16.23
C ILE A 129 -14.88 -8.86 -15.44
N LEU A 130 -15.65 -8.04 -14.73
CA LEU A 130 -16.83 -8.50 -13.98
C LEU A 130 -17.89 -9.09 -14.92
N LEU A 131 -18.19 -8.43 -16.03
CA LEU A 131 -19.12 -8.96 -17.03
C LEU A 131 -18.61 -10.26 -17.64
N TYR A 132 -17.33 -10.32 -18.03
CA TYR A 132 -16.73 -11.53 -18.60
C TYR A 132 -16.77 -12.71 -17.62
N THR A 133 -16.39 -12.47 -16.37
CA THR A 133 -16.37 -13.51 -15.34
C THR A 133 -17.79 -13.96 -14.95
N GLY A 134 -18.74 -13.02 -14.89
CA GLY A 134 -20.16 -13.32 -14.68
C GLY A 134 -20.74 -14.19 -15.79
N VAL A 135 -20.53 -13.82 -17.05
CA VAL A 135 -20.99 -14.59 -18.22
C VAL A 135 -20.34 -15.97 -18.25
N ARG A 136 -19.01 -16.05 -18.10
CA ARG A 136 -18.28 -17.33 -18.08
C ARG A 136 -18.73 -18.23 -16.93
N GLY A 137 -19.05 -17.65 -15.76
CA GLY A 137 -19.59 -18.38 -14.61
C GLY A 137 -21.00 -18.91 -14.87
N ALA A 138 -21.86 -18.13 -15.53
CA ALA A 138 -23.21 -18.55 -15.91
C ALA A 138 -23.21 -19.71 -16.92
N PHE A 139 -22.26 -19.73 -17.85
CA PHE A 139 -22.11 -20.80 -18.85
C PHE A 139 -21.32 -22.03 -18.36
N ARG A 140 -20.66 -21.97 -17.19
CA ARG A 140 -19.97 -23.13 -16.57
C ARG A 140 -20.80 -23.82 -15.49
N LYS A 141 -22.12 -23.60 -15.49
CA LYS A 141 -23.06 -24.57 -14.90
C LYS A 141 -23.17 -25.80 -15.80
#